data_AF-A0A933Q839-F1
#
_entry.id   AF-A0A933Q839-F1
#
_cell.length_a   1.000
_cell.length_b   1.000
_cell.length_c   1.000
_cell.angle_alpha   90.00
_cell.angle_beta   90.00
_cell.angle_gamma   90.00
#
_symmetry.space_group_name_H-M   'P 1'
#
loop_
_entity.id
_entity.type
_entity.pdbx_description
1 polymer ?
#
loop_
_entity_poly.entity_id
_entity_poly.type
_entity_poly.pdbx_seq_one_letter_code
_entity_poly.pdbx_strand_id
1 'polypeptide(L)'
;MNIWQKLIVLAFGMLAIPLARADVYKCVDDDGHVTYTNTKPSAKAKCSALSRDQRVSTVPGRAASTPSPAGFPKVDGDVQKARDNDRRKILDQELSAEQKNLDQAKKELAEQEAIRTGDERNYQRVIERLQPFKDKVALHERNLEALKKEIGNLR
;
A
#
# COMPACT_ATOMS: atom_id res chain seq x y z
N MET A 1 40.72 -39.45 19.29
CA MET A 1 39.91 -39.35 18.06
C MET A 1 40.51 -38.26 17.19
N ASN A 2 41.14 -38.64 16.06
CA ASN A 2 41.96 -37.73 15.26
C ASN A 2 41.08 -36.69 14.54
N ILE A 3 41.63 -35.51 14.26
CA ILE A 3 40.93 -34.39 13.59
C ILE A 3 40.25 -34.85 12.28
N TRP A 4 40.89 -35.78 11.57
CA TRP A 4 40.36 -36.38 10.35
C TRP A 4 39.09 -37.22 10.57
N GLN A 5 39.01 -37.91 11.70
CA GLN A 5 37.85 -38.70 12.10
C GLN A 5 36.68 -37.80 12.53
N LYS A 6 36.96 -36.63 13.12
CA LYS A 6 35.93 -35.61 13.39
C LYS A 6 35.39 -34.98 12.10
N LEU A 7 36.24 -34.73 11.11
CA LEU A 7 35.83 -34.17 9.81
C LEU A 7 34.94 -35.14 9.02
N ILE A 8 35.22 -36.44 9.05
CA ILE A 8 34.39 -37.46 8.40
C ILE A 8 33.01 -37.56 9.06
N VAL A 9 32.94 -37.56 10.40
CA VAL A 9 31.65 -37.60 11.13
C VAL A 9 30.83 -36.33 10.88
N LEU A 10 31.47 -35.17 10.76
CA LEU A 10 30.80 -33.89 10.53
C LEU A 10 30.31 -33.77 9.07
N ALA A 11 31.06 -34.29 8.09
CA ALA A 11 30.63 -34.35 6.70
C ALA A 11 29.48 -35.34 6.45
N PHE A 12 29.43 -36.47 7.17
CA PHE A 12 28.35 -37.46 7.04
C PHE A 12 27.06 -37.00 7.74
N GLY A 13 27.15 -36.18 8.79
CA GLY A 13 25.98 -35.60 9.47
C GLY A 13 25.19 -34.56 8.64
N MET A 14 25.82 -33.96 7.62
CA MET A 14 25.20 -32.89 6.82
C MET A 14 24.29 -33.40 5.68
N LEU A 15 24.31 -34.70 5.35
CA LEU A 15 23.52 -35.27 4.25
C LEU A 15 22.11 -35.75 4.64
N ALA A 16 21.72 -35.62 5.91
CA ALA A 16 20.44 -36.11 6.42
C ALA A 16 19.38 -35.01 6.61
N ILE A 17 19.32 -34.02 5.72
CA ILE A 17 18.25 -33.01 5.76
C ILE A 17 17.04 -33.54 4.96
N PRO A 18 15.90 -33.86 5.58
CA PRO A 18 14.70 -34.23 4.84
C PRO A 18 14.23 -33.03 4.01
N LEU A 19 14.16 -33.20 2.70
CA LEU A 19 13.46 -32.27 1.82
C LEU A 19 11.96 -32.36 2.11
N ALA A 20 11.45 -31.47 2.96
CA ALA A 20 10.03 -31.32 3.17
C ALA A 20 9.38 -30.83 1.86
N ARG A 21 8.63 -31.72 1.19
CA ARG A 21 7.81 -31.38 0.03
C ARG A 21 6.41 -31.02 0.53
N ALA A 22 6.02 -29.76 0.38
CA ALA A 22 4.67 -29.28 0.68
C ALA A 22 3.91 -29.08 -0.64
N ASP A 23 3.15 -30.10 -1.06
CA ASP A 23 2.28 -30.00 -2.23
C ASP A 23 0.94 -29.38 -1.80
N VAL A 24 0.54 -28.28 -2.45
CA VAL A 24 -0.73 -27.60 -2.20
C VAL A 24 -1.75 -28.05 -3.25
N TYR A 25 -2.93 -28.46 -2.82
CA TYR A 25 -4.00 -28.93 -3.69
C TYR A 25 -5.15 -27.92 -3.72
N LYS A 26 -5.67 -27.64 -4.92
CA LYS A 26 -6.94 -26.95 -5.12
C LYS A 26 -8.02 -27.98 -5.38
N CYS A 27 -8.99 -28.06 -4.48
CA CYS A 27 -10.16 -28.92 -4.59
C CYS A 27 -11.39 -28.08 -4.92
N VAL A 28 -12.24 -28.59 -5.80
CA VAL A 28 -13.55 -28.00 -6.10
C VAL A 28 -14.60 -29.05 -5.79
N ASP A 29 -15.53 -28.73 -4.88
CA ASP A 29 -16.65 -29.62 -4.55
C ASP A 29 -17.74 -29.57 -5.64
N ASP A 30 -18.80 -30.36 -5.47
CA ASP A 30 -19.90 -30.42 -6.44
C ASP A 30 -20.75 -29.14 -6.48
N ASP A 31 -20.69 -28.32 -5.42
CA ASP A 31 -21.34 -27.02 -5.31
C ASP A 31 -20.48 -25.86 -5.83
N GLY A 32 -19.23 -26.14 -6.25
CA GLY A 32 -18.30 -25.18 -6.83
C GLY A 32 -17.45 -24.40 -5.82
N HIS A 33 -17.50 -24.73 -4.52
CA HIS A 33 -16.62 -24.14 -3.52
C HIS A 33 -15.19 -24.62 -3.69
N VAL A 34 -14.28 -23.65 -3.65
CA VAL A 34 -12.85 -23.88 -3.80
C VAL A 34 -12.21 -23.97 -2.41
N THR A 35 -11.58 -25.10 -2.13
CA THR A 35 -10.78 -25.30 -0.90
C THR A 35 -9.33 -25.58 -1.25
N TYR A 36 -8.42 -24.90 -0.57
CA TYR A 36 -6.97 -25.11 -0.68
C TYR A 36 -6.49 -25.92 0.52
N THR A 37 -5.84 -27.05 0.28
CA THR A 37 -5.36 -27.94 1.34
C THR A 37 -3.93 -28.40 1.07
N ASN A 38 -3.17 -28.59 2.15
CA ASN A 38 -1.80 -29.11 2.10
C ASN A 38 -1.76 -30.65 2.20
N THR A 39 -2.93 -31.30 2.30
CA THR A 39 -3.07 -32.76 2.37
C THR A 39 -4.02 -33.22 1.27
N LYS A 40 -3.62 -34.23 0.48
CA LYS A 40 -4.44 -34.77 -0.61
C LYS A 40 -5.69 -35.46 -0.02
N PRO A 41 -6.91 -34.90 -0.16
CA PRO A 41 -8.09 -35.44 0.48
C PRO A 41 -8.67 -36.56 -0.39
N SER A 42 -8.11 -37.77 -0.26
CA SER A 42 -8.49 -38.98 -1.00
C SER A 42 -8.25 -38.97 -2.52
N ALA A 43 -8.11 -40.16 -3.13
CA ALA A 43 -7.91 -40.30 -4.57
C ALA A 43 -9.16 -40.01 -5.42
N LYS A 44 -10.34 -39.90 -4.78
CA LYS A 44 -11.65 -39.72 -5.45
C LYS A 44 -12.12 -38.26 -5.46
N ALA A 45 -11.46 -37.35 -4.74
CA ALA A 45 -11.82 -35.94 -4.74
C ALA A 45 -11.31 -35.23 -6.01
N LYS A 46 -12.09 -34.27 -6.51
CA LYS A 46 -11.75 -33.40 -7.65
C LYS A 46 -10.69 -32.36 -7.23
N CYS A 47 -9.49 -32.83 -6.94
CA CYS A 47 -8.37 -32.02 -6.47
C CYS A 47 -7.23 -32.01 -7.48
N SER A 48 -6.74 -30.82 -7.80
CA SER A 48 -5.58 -30.61 -8.67
C SER A 48 -4.38 -30.12 -7.85
N ALA A 49 -3.21 -30.71 -8.07
CA ALA A 49 -1.98 -30.23 -7.45
C ALA A 49 -1.59 -28.89 -8.08
N LEU A 50 -1.43 -27.85 -7.27
CA LEU A 50 -0.95 -26.55 -7.73
C LEU A 50 0.56 -26.64 -7.88
N SER A 51 1.03 -26.70 -9.12
CA SER A 51 2.46 -26.65 -9.38
C SER A 51 3.01 -25.29 -8.97
N ARG A 52 4.17 -25.29 -8.28
CA ARG A 52 4.85 -24.06 -7.83
C ARG A 52 5.30 -23.17 -8.99
N ASP A 53 5.36 -23.72 -10.19
CA ASP A 53 5.80 -23.06 -11.43
C ASP A 53 4.65 -22.45 -12.24
N GLN A 54 3.40 -22.64 -11.82
CA GLN A 54 2.27 -22.03 -12.52
C GLN A 54 2.16 -20.55 -12.16
N ARG A 55 2.42 -19.69 -13.14
CA ARG A 55 2.26 -18.23 -12.98
C ARG A 55 0.79 -17.94 -12.65
N VAL A 56 0.51 -17.56 -11.41
CA VAL A 56 -0.77 -16.97 -11.03
C VAL A 56 -0.82 -15.58 -11.66
N SER A 57 -1.66 -15.40 -12.68
CA SER A 57 -1.96 -14.06 -13.18
C SER A 57 -2.75 -13.33 -12.10
N THR A 58 -2.12 -12.34 -11.46
CA THR A 58 -2.75 -11.44 -10.48
C THR A 58 -3.52 -10.30 -11.15
N VAL A 59 -3.62 -10.30 -12.49
CA VAL A 59 -4.50 -9.37 -13.18
C VAL A 59 -5.93 -9.79 -12.83
N PRO A 60 -6.69 -8.97 -12.08
CA PRO A 60 -8.08 -9.27 -11.84
C PRO A 60 -8.76 -9.32 -13.22
N GLY A 61 -9.29 -10.49 -13.58
CA GLY A 61 -10.25 -10.57 -14.67
C GLY A 61 -11.35 -9.56 -14.39
N ARG A 62 -11.77 -8.81 -15.41
CA ARG A 62 -12.84 -7.82 -15.29
C ARG A 62 -14.06 -8.52 -14.68
N ALA A 63 -14.31 -8.27 -13.40
CA ALA A 63 -15.41 -8.91 -12.70
C ALA A 63 -16.70 -8.56 -13.44
N ALA A 64 -17.46 -9.58 -13.85
CA ALA A 64 -18.81 -9.36 -14.33
C ALA A 64 -19.57 -8.66 -13.20
N SER A 65 -20.21 -7.54 -13.51
CA SER A 65 -21.02 -6.80 -12.54
C SER A 65 -22.17 -7.70 -12.10
N THR A 66 -22.07 -8.31 -10.93
CA THR A 66 -23.18 -9.03 -10.30
C THR A 66 -24.26 -8.00 -9.99
N PRO A 67 -25.48 -8.11 -10.55
CA PRO A 67 -26.54 -7.16 -10.25
C PRO A 67 -26.88 -7.25 -8.75
N SER A 68 -27.07 -6.08 -8.11
CA SER A 68 -27.54 -6.04 -6.72
C SER A 68 -28.84 -6.83 -6.57
N PRO A 69 -29.05 -7.55 -5.45
CA PRO A 69 -30.28 -8.29 -5.21
C PRO A 69 -31.53 -7.43 -5.43
N ALA A 70 -32.57 -8.02 -6.02
CA ALA A 70 -33.87 -7.37 -6.16
C ALA A 70 -34.40 -7.01 -4.76
N GLY A 71 -34.60 -5.71 -4.50
CA GLY A 71 -35.05 -5.19 -3.20
C GLY A 71 -33.98 -4.54 -2.33
N PHE A 72 -32.72 -4.46 -2.78
CA PHE A 72 -31.70 -3.69 -2.05
C PHE A 72 -32.04 -2.19 -2.07
N PRO A 73 -32.08 -1.50 -0.90
CA PRO A 73 -32.38 -0.07 -0.83
C PRO A 73 -31.40 0.76 -1.67
N LYS A 74 -31.92 1.59 -2.56
CA LYS A 74 -31.13 2.53 -3.35
C LYS A 74 -31.19 3.91 -2.72
N VAL A 75 -30.07 4.61 -2.72
CA VAL A 75 -30.04 6.03 -2.36
C VAL A 75 -30.75 6.80 -3.46
N ASP A 76 -31.60 7.75 -3.07
CA ASP A 76 -32.28 8.63 -4.01
C ASP A 76 -31.28 9.53 -4.76
N GLY A 77 -31.56 9.84 -6.01
CA GLY A 77 -30.67 10.63 -6.87
C GLY A 77 -30.40 12.04 -6.33
N ASP A 78 -31.39 12.66 -5.68
CA ASP A 78 -31.24 13.99 -5.11
C ASP A 78 -30.40 13.96 -3.82
N VAL A 79 -30.52 12.89 -3.03
CA VAL A 79 -29.66 12.66 -1.86
C VAL A 79 -28.20 12.44 -2.28
N GLN A 80 -27.99 11.69 -3.36
CA GLN A 80 -26.65 11.46 -3.90
C GLN A 80 -26.01 12.78 -4.39
N LYS A 81 -26.73 13.59 -5.18
CA LYS A 81 -26.26 14.91 -5.62
C LYS A 81 -25.98 15.87 -4.47
N ALA A 82 -26.82 15.89 -3.44
CA ALA A 82 -26.60 16.73 -2.25
C ALA A 82 -25.27 16.38 -1.57
N ARG A 83 -25.00 15.08 -1.38
CA ARG A 83 -23.73 14.59 -0.82
C ARG A 83 -22.53 14.92 -1.69
N ASP A 84 -22.65 14.79 -3.01
CA ASP A 84 -21.55 15.08 -3.94
C ASP A 84 -21.22 16.58 -3.96
N ASN A 85 -22.24 17.44 -3.90
CA ASN A 85 -22.08 18.89 -3.75
C ASN A 85 -21.42 19.26 -2.41
N ASP A 86 -21.83 18.63 -1.32
CA ASP A 86 -21.24 18.90 0.00
C ASP A 86 -19.79 18.41 0.07
N ARG A 87 -19.49 17.25 -0.54
CA ARG A 87 -18.11 16.77 -0.68
C ARG A 87 -17.25 17.77 -1.43
N ARG A 88 -17.75 18.32 -2.56
CA ARG A 88 -17.03 19.35 -3.32
C ARG A 88 -16.78 20.59 -2.47
N LYS A 89 -17.78 21.10 -1.75
CA LYS A 89 -17.64 22.26 -0.87
C LYS A 89 -16.59 22.03 0.22
N ILE A 90 -16.57 20.85 0.84
CA ILE A 90 -15.59 20.50 1.88
C ILE A 90 -14.18 20.53 1.28
N LEU A 91 -13.97 19.89 0.13
CA LEU A 91 -12.66 19.88 -0.53
C LEU A 91 -12.21 21.29 -0.97
N ASP A 92 -13.13 22.14 -1.44
CA ASP A 92 -12.82 23.53 -1.79
C ASP A 92 -12.43 24.35 -0.55
N GLN A 93 -13.07 24.11 0.60
CA GLN A 93 -12.71 24.75 1.87
C GLN A 93 -11.33 24.28 2.36
N GLU A 94 -11.06 22.98 2.29
CA GLU A 94 -9.75 22.40 2.63
C GLU A 94 -8.66 22.96 1.72
N LEU A 95 -8.92 23.06 0.41
CA LEU A 95 -7.99 23.65 -0.56
C LEU A 95 -7.65 25.10 -0.20
N SER A 96 -8.67 25.90 0.14
CA SER A 96 -8.47 27.30 0.56
C SER A 96 -7.68 27.39 1.88
N ALA A 97 -7.98 26.51 2.85
CA ALA A 97 -7.23 26.47 4.10
C ALA A 97 -5.76 26.08 3.86
N GLU A 98 -5.51 25.08 3.02
CA GLU A 98 -4.17 24.61 2.73
C GLU A 98 -3.34 25.62 1.93
N GLN A 99 -3.99 26.40 1.05
CA GLN A 99 -3.32 27.51 0.38
C GLN A 99 -2.83 28.56 1.38
N LYS A 100 -3.64 28.91 2.38
CA LYS A 100 -3.24 29.83 3.45
C LYS A 100 -2.10 29.25 4.30
N ASN A 101 -2.15 27.95 4.59
CA ASN A 101 -1.08 27.26 5.33
C ASN A 101 0.24 27.30 4.55
N LEU A 102 0.20 27.06 3.24
CA LEU A 102 1.36 27.17 2.37
C LEU A 102 1.94 28.58 2.37
N ASP A 103 1.09 29.60 2.19
CA ASP A 103 1.52 31.00 2.18
C ASP A 103 2.17 31.40 3.51
N GLN A 104 1.62 30.91 4.64
CA GLN A 104 2.19 31.12 5.96
C GLN A 104 3.54 30.41 6.13
N ALA A 105 3.66 29.14 5.70
CA ALA A 105 4.92 28.41 5.75
C ALA A 105 6.02 29.08 4.90
N LYS A 106 5.66 29.64 3.75
CA LYS A 106 6.58 30.41 2.89
C LYS A 106 7.07 31.68 3.56
N LYS A 107 6.19 32.39 4.29
CA LYS A 107 6.58 33.56 5.10
C LYS A 107 7.52 33.18 6.23
N GLU A 108 7.21 32.13 6.98
CA GLU A 108 8.07 31.63 8.06
C GLU A 108 9.46 31.24 7.55
N LEU A 109 9.53 30.55 6.40
CA LEU A 109 10.81 30.24 5.76
C LEU A 109 11.57 31.51 5.39
N ALA A 110 10.92 32.50 4.76
CA ALA A 110 11.56 33.75 4.37
C ALA A 110 12.06 34.56 5.58
N GLU A 111 11.30 34.59 6.68
CA GLU A 111 11.72 35.21 7.94
C GLU A 111 12.97 34.52 8.49
N GLN A 112 13.02 33.19 8.47
CA GLN A 112 14.18 32.43 8.94
C GLN A 112 15.40 32.57 8.01
N GLU A 113 15.19 32.75 6.71
CA GLU A 113 16.24 33.05 5.76
C GLU A 113 16.84 34.45 5.97
N ALA A 114 16.02 35.42 6.41
CA ALA A 114 16.47 36.77 6.71
C ALA A 114 17.31 36.88 8.00
N ILE A 115 17.20 35.91 8.92
CA ILE A 115 18.00 35.89 10.16
C ILE A 115 19.47 35.61 9.84
N ARG A 116 20.30 36.65 9.94
CA ARG A 116 21.76 36.55 9.92
C ARG A 116 22.31 36.35 11.33
N THR A 117 22.76 35.13 11.62
CA THR A 117 23.28 34.75 12.96
C THR A 117 24.79 34.93 13.13
N GLY A 118 25.53 35.51 12.18
CA GLY A 118 26.99 35.67 12.28
C GLY A 118 27.80 34.36 12.17
N ASP A 119 27.14 33.21 12.34
CA ASP A 119 27.63 31.84 12.13
C ASP A 119 27.72 31.45 10.64
N GLU A 120 27.68 32.41 9.73
CA GLU A 120 27.66 32.22 8.26
C GLU A 120 28.90 31.45 7.74
N ARG A 121 29.95 31.32 8.55
CA ARG A 121 31.13 30.49 8.25
C ARG A 121 30.82 28.99 8.26
N ASN A 122 29.77 28.56 8.97
CA ASN A 122 29.33 27.17 8.99
C ASN A 122 27.98 27.03 8.26
N TYR A 123 28.07 26.82 6.94
CA TYR A 123 26.92 26.65 6.06
C TYR A 123 25.99 25.50 6.48
N GLN A 124 26.54 24.44 7.09
CA GLN A 124 25.77 23.27 7.52
C GLN A 124 24.73 23.62 8.59
N ARG A 125 25.08 24.50 9.55
CA ARG A 125 24.13 24.97 10.58
C ARG A 125 22.97 25.76 10.00
N VAL A 126 23.22 26.54 8.95
CA VAL A 126 22.17 27.30 8.26
C VAL A 126 21.22 26.36 7.55
N ILE A 127 21.74 25.32 6.87
CA ILE A 127 20.92 24.28 6.25
C ILE A 127 20.05 23.61 7.30
N GLU A 128 20.63 23.14 8.40
CA GLU A 128 19.90 22.43 9.46
C GLU A 128 18.79 23.27 10.09
N ARG A 129 19.03 24.58 10.28
CA ARG A 129 18.02 25.53 10.76
C ARG A 129 16.86 25.70 9.77
N LEU A 130 17.18 25.85 8.48
CA LEU A 130 16.19 26.13 7.44
C LEU A 130 15.43 24.88 6.97
N GLN A 131 16.02 23.70 7.10
CA GLN A 131 15.46 22.43 6.66
C GLN A 131 14.02 22.19 7.14
N PRO A 132 13.67 22.32 8.43
CA PRO A 132 12.29 22.10 8.88
C PRO A 132 11.27 23.04 8.23
N PHE A 133 11.66 24.27 7.91
CA PHE A 133 10.79 25.23 7.23
C PHE A 133 10.59 24.87 5.75
N LYS A 134 11.67 24.43 5.09
CA LYS A 134 11.60 23.90 3.71
C LYS A 134 10.72 22.65 3.62
N ASP A 135 10.87 21.74 4.58
CA ASP A 135 10.06 20.52 4.66
C ASP A 135 8.58 20.84 4.87
N LYS A 136 8.27 21.84 5.70
CA LYS A 136 6.90 22.32 5.93
C LYS A 136 6.27 22.91 4.66
N VAL A 137 7.03 23.73 3.91
CA VAL A 137 6.58 24.25 2.60
C VAL A 137 6.30 23.10 1.64
N ALA A 138 7.24 22.16 1.49
CA ALA A 138 7.09 21.02 0.58
C ALA A 138 5.94 20.07 0.97
N LEU A 139 5.62 19.97 2.27
CA LEU A 139 4.44 19.25 2.74
C LEU A 139 3.16 19.91 2.24
N HIS A 140 2.99 21.22 2.46
CA HIS A 140 1.79 21.94 2.06
C HIS A 140 1.61 22.00 0.53
N GLU A 141 2.69 22.06 -0.24
CA GLU A 141 2.62 21.98 -1.71
C GLU A 141 2.07 20.63 -2.19
N ARG A 142 2.57 19.52 -1.62
CA ARG A 142 2.07 18.17 -1.96
C ARG A 142 0.60 17.98 -1.56
N ASN A 143 0.20 18.53 -0.40
CA ASN A 143 -1.19 18.47 0.04
C ASN A 143 -2.12 19.24 -0.91
N LEU A 144 -1.72 20.44 -1.37
CA LEU A 144 -2.47 21.19 -2.37
C LEU A 144 -2.62 20.42 -3.69
N GLU A 145 -1.57 19.78 -4.15
CA GLU A 145 -1.63 18.95 -5.37
C GLU A 145 -2.58 17.76 -5.20
N ALA A 146 -2.53 17.09 -4.05
CA ALA A 146 -3.44 15.99 -3.73
C ALA A 146 -4.90 16.46 -3.73
N LEU A 147 -5.22 17.56 -3.04
CA LEU A 147 -6.57 18.14 -3.00
C LEU A 147 -7.07 18.55 -4.39
N LYS A 148 -6.24 19.22 -5.19
CA LYS A 148 -6.60 19.59 -6.58
C LYS A 148 -6.92 18.35 -7.42
N LYS A 149 -6.15 17.27 -7.26
CA LYS A 149 -6.39 16.00 -7.95
C LYS A 149 -7.69 15.35 -7.50
N GLU A 150 -7.97 15.35 -6.19
CA GLU A 150 -9.22 14.81 -5.65
C GLU A 150 -10.44 15.57 -6.16
N ILE A 151 -10.41 16.91 -6.16
CA ILE A 151 -11.46 17.76 -6.72
C ILE A 151 -11.66 17.47 -8.22
N GLY A 152 -10.57 17.34 -8.97
CA GLY A 152 -10.61 17.00 -10.40
C GLY A 152 -11.19 15.60 -10.70
N ASN A 153 -11.19 14.70 -9.71
CA ASN A 153 -11.75 13.35 -9.83
C ASN A 153 -13.21 13.24 -9.38
N LEU A 154 -13.81 14.32 -8.85
CA LEU A 154 -15.24 14.35 -8.54
C LEU A 154 -16.02 14.29 -9.87
N ARG A 155 -16.84 13.25 -10.04
CA ARG A 155 -17.74 13.03 -11.18
C ARG A 155 -19.17 13.22 -10.77
#